data_AF-A0A0D6AS16-F1
#
_entry.id   AF-A0A0D6AS16-F1
#
_cell.length_a   1.000
_cell.length_b   1.000
_cell.length_c   1.000
_cell.angle_alpha   90.00
_cell.angle_beta   90.00
_cell.angle_gamma   90.00
#
_symmetry.space_group_name_H-M   'P 1'
#
loop_
_entity.id
_entity.type
_entity.pdbx_description
1 polymer ?
#
loop_
_entity_poly.entity_id
_entity_poly.type
_entity_poly.pdbx_seq_one_letter_code
_entity_poly.pdbx_strand_id
1 'polypeptide(L)' 'MKKGQRVTEIKTGKTGVYLRKNPRQLSIELLIVRWDGDNHESMISTTLLKEGQWNYGK' A
#
# COMPACT_ATOMS: atom_id res chain seq x y z
N MET A 1 8.22 -2.13 4.17
CA MET A 1 7.34 -2.85 3.22
C MET A 1 8.14 -3.31 2.00
N LYS A 2 7.81 -4.49 1.44
CA LYS A 2 8.48 -5.07 0.25
C LYS A 2 7.55 -5.02 -0.96
N LYS A 3 8.04 -4.68 -2.17
CA LYS A 3 7.20 -4.66 -3.39
C LYS A 3 6.41 -5.97 -3.52
N GLY A 4 5.11 -5.87 -3.79
CA GLY A 4 4.18 -7.02 -3.82
C GLY A 4 3.50 -7.31 -2.48
N GLN A 5 3.91 -6.65 -1.39
CA GLN A 5 3.25 -6.81 -0.09
C GLN A 5 1.82 -6.25 -0.13
N ARG A 6 0.87 -7.03 0.42
CA ARG A 6 -0.50 -6.59 0.63
C ARG A 6 -0.58 -5.58 1.78
N VAL A 7 -1.33 -4.52 1.57
CA VAL A 7 -1.55 -3.45 2.53
C VAL A 7 -3.04 -3.14 2.62
N THR A 8 -3.45 -2.62 3.77
CA THR A 8 -4.83 -2.20 4.01
C THR A 8 -4.84 -0.75 4.47
N GLU A 9 -5.64 0.10 3.82
CA GLU A 9 -5.88 1.46 4.30
C GLU A 9 -6.71 1.43 5.58
N ILE A 10 -6.19 2.04 6.66
CA ILE A 10 -6.83 2.00 7.99
C ILE A 10 -8.21 2.65 7.98
N LYS A 11 -8.37 3.76 7.23
CA LYS A 11 -9.61 4.55 7.23
C LYS A 11 -10.77 3.87 6.51
N THR A 12 -10.49 3.22 5.38
CA THR A 12 -11.53 2.69 4.48
C THR A 12 -11.61 1.16 4.49
N GLY A 13 -10.59 0.48 5.02
CA GLY A 13 -10.45 -0.97 4.92
C GLY A 13 -10.07 -1.46 3.53
N LYS A 14 -9.85 -0.56 2.56
CA LYS A 14 -9.45 -0.95 1.20
C LYS A 14 -8.13 -1.70 1.23
N THR A 15 -8.06 -2.79 0.47
CA THR A 15 -6.85 -3.58 0.32
C THR A 15 -6.18 -3.32 -1.01
N GLY A 16 -4.86 -3.37 -1.02
CA GLY A 16 -4.08 -3.20 -2.23
C GLY A 16 -2.69 -3.79 -2.11
N VAL A 17 -1.89 -3.57 -3.15
CA VAL A 17 -0.53 -4.06 -3.26
C VAL A 17 0.44 -2.90 -3.33
N TYR A 18 1.43 -2.91 -2.44
CA TYR A 18 2.53 -1.96 -2.48
C TYR A 18 3.42 -2.19 -3.71
N LEU A 19 3.63 -1.15 -4.50
CA LEU A 19 4.43 -1.21 -5.73
C LEU A 19 5.85 -0.67 -5.55
N ARG A 20 5.98 0.57 -5.04
CA ARG A 20 7.26 1.29 -4.93
C ARG A 20 7.15 2.51 -4.02
N LYS A 21 8.27 2.99 -3.45
CA LYS A 21 8.32 4.28 -2.74
C LYS A 21 8.19 5.43 -3.75
N ASN A 22 7.66 6.57 -3.31
CA ASN A 22 7.69 7.80 -4.12
C ASN A 22 9.12 8.38 -4.12
N PRO A 23 9.80 8.50 -5.27
CA PRO A 23 11.18 8.99 -5.33
C PRO A 23 11.30 10.52 -5.13
N ARG A 24 10.19 11.28 -5.15
CA ARG A 24 10.22 12.75 -5.21
C ARG A 24 10.08 13.47 -3.86
N GLN A 25 10.07 12.78 -2.72
CA GLN A 25 9.67 13.41 -1.45
C GLN A 25 10.60 13.06 -0.28
N LEU A 26 11.21 14.10 0.31
CA LEU A 26 12.29 13.99 1.29
C LEU A 26 11.83 14.09 2.76
N SER A 27 10.57 14.48 3.01
CA SER A 27 10.07 14.75 4.38
C SER A 27 9.04 13.75 4.91
N ILE A 28 8.29 13.06 4.03
CA ILE A 28 7.28 12.09 4.41
C ILE A 28 7.41 10.86 3.50
N GLU A 29 7.53 9.68 4.08
CA GLU A 29 7.59 8.43 3.33
C GLU A 29 6.21 8.11 2.72
N LEU A 30 6.07 8.37 1.41
CA LEU A 30 4.90 7.97 0.65
C LEU A 30 5.18 6.73 -0.20
N LEU A 31 4.18 5.86 -0.27
CA LEU A 31 4.18 4.64 -1.06
C LEU A 31 3.17 4.75 -2.21
N ILE A 32 3.50 4.11 -3.33
CA ILE A 32 2.55 3.88 -4.41
C ILE A 32 1.91 2.50 -4.19
N VAL A 33 0.59 2.48 -4.06
CA VAL A 33 -0.23 1.28 -3.85
C VAL A 33 -1.22 1.15 -5.00
N ARG A 34 -1.40 -0.06 -5.53
CA ARG A 34 -2.50 -0.39 -6.43
C ARG A 34 -3.62 -1.04 -5.63
N TRP A 35 -4.81 -0.47 -5.68
CA TRP A 35 -5.94 -1.00 -4.92
C TRP A 35 -6.60 -2.18 -5.63
N ASP A 36 -7.21 -3.09 -4.87
CA ASP A 36 -7.97 -4.20 -5.44
C ASP A 36 -9.30 -3.66 -6.01
N GLY A 37 -9.76 -4.22 -7.13
CA GLY A 37 -11.04 -3.85 -7.77
C GLY A 37 -10.98 -2.60 -8.66
N ASP A 38 -10.10 -1.65 -8.34
CA ASP A 38 -9.81 -0.48 -9.15
C ASP A 38 -8.36 -0.60 -9.63
N ASN A 39 -8.08 -0.77 -10.93
CA ASN A 39 -6.72 -0.78 -11.50
C ASN A 39 -5.94 0.56 -11.31
N HIS A 40 -6.39 1.39 -10.36
CA HIS A 40 -5.88 2.69 -10.00
C HIS A 40 -4.73 2.58 -8.99
N GLU A 41 -3.67 3.35 -9.26
CA GLU A 41 -2.53 3.52 -8.35
C GLU A 41 -2.71 4.82 -7.56
N SER A 42 -2.58 4.75 -6.24
CA SER A 42 -2.61 5.93 -5.37
C SER A 42 -1.33 6.07 -4.57
N MET A 43 -0.99 7.31 -4.27
CA MET A 43 0.09 7.65 -3.36
C MET A 43 -0.46 7.82 -1.94
N ILE A 44 0.10 7.11 -0.98
CA ILE A 44 -0.42 7.06 0.39
C ILE A 44 0.72 7.00 1.41
N SER A 45 0.53 7.66 2.55
CA SER A 45 1.48 7.60 3.67
C SER A 45 1.50 6.21 4.29
N THR A 46 2.68 5.72 4.64
CA THR A 46 2.83 4.46 5.40
C THR A 46 2.05 4.46 6.70
N THR A 47 1.87 5.62 7.34
CA THR A 47 1.10 5.77 8.59
C THR A 47 -0.39 5.50 8.43
N LEU A 48 -0.91 5.58 7.20
CA LEU A 48 -2.31 5.29 6.87
C LEU A 48 -2.53 3.83 6.46
N LEU A 49 -1.46 3.04 6.42
CA LEU A 49 -1.48 1.64 6.01
C LEU A 49 -1.22 0.73 7.20
N LYS A 50 -1.99 -0.34 7.29
CA LYS A 50 -1.65 -1.52 8.08
C LYS A 50 -1.09 -2.58 7.15
N GLU A 51 -0.06 -3.29 7.59
CA GLU A 51 0.39 -4.49 6.87
C GLU A 51 -0.78 -5.48 6.81
N GLY A 52 -1.17 -5.86 5.58
CA GLY A 52 -2.19 -6.89 5.40
C GLY A 52 -1.64 -8.22 5.90
N GLN A 53 -2.46 -9.01 6.62
CA GLN A 53 -2.05 -10.35 7.01
C GLN A 53 -1.75 -11.18 5.74
N TRP A 54 -0.61 -11.86 5.77
CA TRP A 54 -0.26 -12.85 4.76
C TRP A 54 -1.23 -14.03 4.90
N ASN A 55 -2.27 -14.08 4.07
CA ASN A 55 -2.90 -15.36 3.77
C ASN A 55 -1.93 -16.09 2.83
N TYR A 56 -1.01 -16.87 3.42
CA TYR A 56 -0.45 -18.02 2.73
C TYR A 56 -1.61 -18.99 2.48
N GLY A 57 -2.37 -18.73 1.41
CA GLY A 57 -3.27 -19.72 0.85
C GLY A 57 -2.42 -20.93 0.46
N LYS A 58 -2.74 -22.06 1.10
CA LYS A 58 -2.22 -23.40 0.90
C LYS A 58 -1.83 -23.74 -0.54
#